data_AF-A0AAD1CAD4-F1
#
_entry.id   AF-A0AAD1CAD4-F1
#
_cell.length_a   1.000
_cell.length_b   1.000
_cell.length_c   1.000
_cell.angle_alpha   90.00
_cell.angle_beta   90.00
_cell.angle_gamma   90.00
#
_symmetry.space_group_name_H-M   'P 1'
#
loop_
_entity.id
_entity.type
_entity.pdbx_description
1 polymer ?
#
loop_
_entity_poly.entity_id
_entity_poly.type
_entity_poly.pdbx_seq_one_letter_code
_entity_poly.pdbx_strand_id
1 'polypeptide(L)' 'MHWGDIEEIAEQLEEHCSDQYNEKKISLLKLEKLIRDLKDFEDGAKKVAEVTLEEILDKWEELREEIREID' A
#
# COMPACT_ATOMS: atom_id res chain seq x y z
N MET A 1 1.48 12.60 -1.69
CA MET A 1 1.80 11.26 -2.21
C MET A 1 1.25 11.06 -3.61
N HIS A 2 2.08 10.55 -4.50
CA HIS A 2 1.81 10.17 -5.88
C HIS A 2 2.05 8.67 -6.06
N TRP A 3 1.59 8.07 -7.17
CA TRP A 3 1.80 6.63 -7.41
C TRP A 3 3.27 6.18 -7.40
N GLY A 4 4.22 7.10 -7.61
CA GLY A 4 5.66 6.80 -7.56
C GLY A 4 6.25 6.80 -6.14
N ASP A 5 5.52 7.26 -5.14
CA ASP A 5 5.98 7.35 -3.74
C ASP A 5 5.72 6.02 -3.02
N ILE A 6 6.28 4.92 -3.56
CA ILE A 6 5.96 3.53 -3.16
C ILE A 6 6.19 3.29 -1.66
N GLU A 7 7.35 3.73 -1.15
CA GLU A 7 7.75 3.57 0.24
C GLU A 7 6.82 4.34 1.19
N GLU A 8 6.56 5.61 0.89
CA GLU A 8 5.67 6.46 1.69
C GLU A 8 4.24 5.92 1.69
N ILE A 9 3.75 5.43 0.55
CA ILE A 9 2.42 4.80 0.46
C ILE A 9 2.38 3.52 1.32
N ALA A 10 3.39 2.67 1.24
CA ALA A 10 3.44 1.42 2.01
C ALA A 10 3.48 1.68 3.52
N GLU A 11 4.25 2.67 3.98
CA GLU A 11 4.28 3.11 5.38
C GLU A 11 2.91 3.62 5.85
N GLN A 12 2.25 4.45 5.04
CA GLN A 12 0.91 4.97 5.33
C GLN A 12 -0.15 3.87 5.36
N LEU A 13 -0.03 2.88 4.47
CA LEU A 13 -0.90 1.70 4.48
C LEU A 13 -0.68 0.87 5.75
N GLU A 14 0.54 0.72 6.23
CA GLU A 14 0.79 0.01 7.50
C GLU A 14 0.29 0.81 8.71
N GLU A 15 0.53 2.12 8.76
CA GLU A 15 0.10 2.95 9.88
C GLU A 15 -1.44 3.06 9.99
N HIS A 16 -2.14 3.18 8.86
CA HIS A 16 -3.57 3.49 8.85
C HIS A 16 -4.49 2.37 8.37
N CYS A 17 -3.96 1.38 7.66
CA CYS A 17 -4.72 0.30 7.05
C CYS A 17 -4.17 -1.10 7.44
N SER A 18 -3.37 -1.20 8.50
CA SER A 18 -2.76 -2.47 8.89
C SER A 18 -3.78 -3.56 9.23
N ASP A 19 -4.94 -3.20 9.76
CA ASP A 19 -6.07 -4.09 10.03
C ASP A 19 -6.77 -4.58 8.76
N GLN A 20 -6.62 -3.85 7.65
CA GLN A 20 -7.21 -4.19 6.35
C GLN A 20 -6.34 -5.14 5.53
N TYR A 21 -5.06 -5.24 5.88
CA TYR A 21 -4.13 -6.22 5.34
C TYR A 21 -4.54 -7.61 5.82
N ASN A 22 -5.05 -8.44 4.91
CA ASN A 22 -5.38 -9.83 5.21
C ASN A 22 -4.25 -10.71 4.70
N GLU A 23 -3.64 -11.49 5.59
CA GLU A 23 -2.51 -12.41 5.32
C GLU A 23 -2.79 -13.41 4.18
N LYS A 24 -4.03 -13.52 3.70
CA LYS A 24 -4.44 -14.42 2.62
C LYS A 24 -4.54 -13.75 1.24
N LYS A 25 -3.94 -12.57 1.05
CA LYS A 25 -3.89 -11.73 -0.16
C LYS A 25 -4.95 -10.64 -0.18
N ILE A 26 -4.51 -9.40 0.04
CA ILE A 26 -5.23 -8.23 -0.44
C ILE A 26 -5.22 -8.25 -1.97
N SER A 27 -6.34 -7.92 -2.60
CA SER A 27 -6.40 -7.78 -4.07
C SER A 27 -5.88 -6.41 -4.49
N LEU A 28 -5.24 -6.32 -5.67
CA LEU A 28 -4.76 -5.03 -6.22
C LEU A 28 -5.88 -3.99 -6.30
N LEU A 29 -7.11 -4.42 -6.60
CA LEU A 29 -8.27 -3.52 -6.66
C LEU A 29 -8.69 -2.99 -5.28
N LYS A 30 -8.47 -3.75 -4.21
CA LYS A 30 -8.69 -3.27 -2.84
C LYS A 30 -7.54 -2.36 -2.41
N LEU A 31 -6.29 -2.74 -2.72
CA LEU A 31 -5.10 -1.93 -2.47
C LEU A 31 -5.22 -0.55 -3.13
N GLU A 32 -5.59 -0.50 -4.41
CA GLU A 32 -5.79 0.75 -5.14
C GLU A 32 -6.81 1.66 -4.45
N LYS A 33 -7.91 1.10 -3.93
CA LYS A 33 -8.91 1.88 -3.18
C LYS A 33 -8.34 2.43 -1.88
N LEU A 34 -7.61 1.61 -1.12
CA LEU A 34 -6.98 2.07 0.13
C LEU A 34 -6.03 3.24 -0.13
N ILE A 35 -5.19 3.13 -1.16
CA ILE A 35 -4.24 4.18 -1.54
C ILE A 35 -4.96 5.45 -1.97
N ARG A 36 -6.04 5.33 -2.77
CA ARG A 36 -6.85 6.48 -3.18
C ARG A 36 -7.61 7.15 -2.03
N ASP A 37 -7.91 6.39 -0.96
CA ASP A 37 -8.55 6.89 0.25
C ASP A 37 -7.55 7.52 1.25
N LEU A 38 -6.23 7.39 1.01
CA LEU A 38 -5.22 8.08 1.83
C LEU A 38 -5.37 9.60 1.69
N LYS A 39 -5.34 10.28 2.82
CA LYS A 39 -5.67 11.71 2.92
C LYS A 39 -4.76 12.62 2.10
N ASP A 40 -3.49 12.26 1.98
CA ASP A 40 -2.46 13.05 1.28
C ASP A 40 -2.15 12.48 -0.12
N PHE A 41 -3.02 11.63 -0.66
CA PHE A 41 -2.87 11.06 -1.99
C PHE A 41 -3.42 11.97 -3.09
N GLU A 42 -2.55 12.45 -3.98
CA GLU A 42 -2.88 13.46 -4.98
C GLU A 42 -3.23 12.86 -6.35
N ASP A 43 -2.80 11.62 -6.63
CA ASP A 43 -2.99 10.94 -7.91
C ASP A 43 -4.32 10.17 -8.03
N GLY A 44 -5.31 10.56 -7.22
CA GLY A 44 -6.62 9.92 -7.12
C GLY A 44 -7.45 9.88 -8.41
N ALA A 45 -7.10 10.66 -9.44
CA ALA A 45 -7.71 10.62 -10.77
C ALA A 45 -6.82 9.99 -11.86
N LYS A 46 -5.53 9.74 -11.57
CA LYS A 46 -4.61 9.14 -12.54
C LYS A 46 -4.81 7.63 -12.61
N LYS A 47 -4.65 7.10 -13.82
CA LYS A 47 -4.59 5.65 -14.04
C LYS A 47 -3.23 5.15 -13.55
N VAL A 48 -3.25 4.17 -12.67
CA VAL A 48 -2.06 3.46 -12.20
C VAL A 48 -1.85 2.20 -13.04
N ALA A 49 -0.60 1.80 -13.24
CA ALA A 49 -0.27 0.52 -13.84
C ALA A 49 -0.33 -0.58 -12.78
N GLU A 50 -0.77 -1.77 -13.16
CA GLU A 50 -0.84 -2.91 -12.22
C GLU A 50 0.52 -3.19 -11.58
N VAL A 51 1.61 -3.05 -12.33
CA VAL A 51 2.99 -3.21 -11.83
C VAL A 51 3.30 -2.29 -10.64
N THR A 52 2.79 -1.05 -10.64
CA THR A 52 3.02 -0.11 -9.54
C THR A 52 2.24 -0.51 -8.30
N LEU A 53 1.03 -1.05 -8.48
CA LEU A 53 0.25 -1.60 -7.36
C LEU A 53 0.92 -2.86 -6.79
N GLU A 54 1.52 -3.70 -7.63
CA GLU A 54 2.31 -4.85 -7.19
C GLU A 54 3.54 -4.40 -6.40
N GLU A 55 4.30 -3.41 -6.88
CA GLU A 55 5.46 -2.88 -6.16
C GLU A 55 5.09 -2.29 -4.78
N ILE A 56 3.96 -1.58 -4.70
CA ILE A 56 3.44 -1.06 -3.41
C ILE A 56 3.04 -2.19 -2.48
N LEU A 57 2.41 -3.24 -3.02
CA LEU A 57 2.01 -4.40 -2.23
C LEU A 57 3.23 -5.14 -1.68
N ASP A 58 4.22 -5.40 -2.52
CA ASP A 58 5.45 -6.07 -2.15
C ASP A 58 6.20 -5.28 -1.07
N LYS A 59 6.27 -3.95 -1.21
CA LYS A 59 6.90 -3.09 -0.20
C LYS A 59 6.13 -3.08 1.12
N TRP A 60 4.80 -3.11 1.07
CA TRP A 60 3.98 -3.20 2.28
C TRP A 60 4.11 -4.54 2.99
N GLU A 61 4.26 -5.64 2.23
CA GLU A 61 4.57 -6.97 2.76
C GLU A 61 5.95 -7.01 3.42
N GLU A 62 6.98 -6.46 2.76
CA GLU A 62 8.34 -6.35 3.30
C GLU A 62 8.35 -5.61 4.65
N LEU A 63 7.69 -4.45 4.74
CA LEU A 63 7.58 -3.69 5.99
C LEU A 63 6.93 -4.51 7.12
N ARG A 64 5.93 -5.33 6.80
CA ARG A 64 5.27 -6.19 7.79
C ARG A 64 6.15 -7.32 8.27
N GLU A 65 6.91 -7.93 7.37
CA GLU A 65 7.88 -8.95 7.74
C GLU A 65 8.96 -8.36 8.65
N GLU A 66 9.49 -7.18 8.31
CA GLU A 66 10.46 -6.47 9.15
C GLU A 66 9.90 -6.17 10.55
N ILE A 67 8.64 -5.72 10.67
CA ILE A 67 7.99 -5.48 11.97
C ILE A 67 7.82 -6.80 12.76
N ARG A 68 7.43 -7.89 12.09
CA ARG A 68 7.21 -9.21 12.72
C ARG A 68 8.50 -9.88 13.18
N GLU A 69 9.62 -9.64 12.53
CA GLU A 69 10.92 -10.20 12.96
C GLU A 69 11.46 -9.55 14.24
N ILE A 70 10.91 -8.39 14.63
CA ILE A 70 11.36 -7.60 15.79
C ILE A 70 10.52 -7.86 17.06
N ASP A 71 9.33 -8.48 16.94
CA ASP A 71 8.39 -8.78 18.05
C ASP A 71 8.54 -10.22 18.59
#